data_AF-D8FL65-F1
#
_entry.id   AF-D8FL65-F1
#
_cell.length_a   1.000
_cell.length_b   1.000
_cell.length_c   1.000
_cell.angle_alpha   90.00
_cell.angle_beta   90.00
_cell.angle_gamma   90.00
#
_symmetry.space_group_name_H-M   'P 1'
#
loop_
_entity.id
_entity.type
_entity.pdbx_description
1 polymer ?
#
loop_
_entity_poly.entity_id
_entity_poly.type
_entity_poly.pdbx_seq_one_letter_code
_entity_poly.pdbx_strand_id
1 'polypeptide(L)'
;MEKNKFTIKDMTEEERPQEKLLHLGPSALTNAELLALIIRTGTKELTSVELCEKILRELKRENNSSLLSGLRIASMDKLTAIKGVGQAKAAMIMAALTLAERLNSSSIYDRKKITSPEDAAKYVMASMRDLETEVFSNNYFKYQKRNKIYKRNFSWNNKYDCGSSQRSF
;
A
#
# COMPACT_ATOMS: atom_id res chain seq x y z
N MET A 1 26.86 10.97 -26.77
CA MET A 1 27.11 9.57 -26.38
C MET A 1 25.78 8.85 -26.38
N GLU A 2 25.51 8.02 -27.38
CA GLU A 2 24.35 7.12 -27.36
C GLU A 2 24.52 6.14 -26.20
N LYS A 3 23.64 6.23 -25.19
CA LYS A 3 23.57 5.22 -24.14
C LYS A 3 23.02 3.95 -24.79
N ASN A 4 23.86 2.93 -24.89
CA ASN A 4 23.45 1.60 -25.30
C ASN A 4 22.31 1.14 -24.37
N LYS A 5 21.14 0.92 -24.95
CA LYS A 5 19.88 0.87 -24.21
C LYS A 5 19.61 -0.57 -23.77
N PHE A 6 19.95 -0.89 -22.53
CA PHE A 6 19.59 -2.17 -21.95
C PHE A 6 18.08 -2.20 -21.67
N THR A 7 17.37 -3.09 -22.35
CA THR A 7 15.94 -3.34 -22.19
C THR A 7 15.74 -4.69 -21.51
N ILE A 8 14.52 -4.95 -21.01
CA ILE A 8 14.20 -6.27 -20.42
C ILE A 8 14.34 -7.40 -21.46
N LYS A 9 14.23 -7.09 -22.75
CA LYS A 9 14.48 -8.07 -23.81
C LYS A 9 15.95 -8.45 -23.92
N ASP A 10 16.85 -7.60 -23.44
CA ASP A 10 18.29 -7.85 -23.43
C ASP A 10 18.74 -8.63 -22.19
N MET A 11 17.84 -8.82 -21.21
CA MET A 11 18.03 -9.77 -20.11
C MET A 11 17.92 -11.21 -20.63
N THR A 12 18.68 -12.12 -20.01
CA THR A 12 18.49 -13.56 -20.24
C THR A 12 17.05 -13.94 -19.93
N GLU A 13 16.50 -14.93 -20.63
CA GLU A 13 15.08 -15.30 -20.47
C GLU A 13 14.75 -15.65 -19.02
N GLU A 14 15.67 -16.33 -18.33
CA GLU A 14 15.54 -16.72 -16.93
C GLU A 14 15.48 -15.54 -15.95
N GLU A 15 16.07 -14.40 -16.31
CA GLU A 15 16.05 -13.19 -15.49
C GLU A 15 14.85 -12.27 -15.79
N ARG A 16 14.14 -12.49 -16.91
CA ARG A 16 12.96 -11.68 -17.24
C ARG A 16 11.87 -11.94 -16.20
N PRO A 17 11.29 -10.89 -15.60
CA PRO A 17 10.34 -11.08 -14.48
C PRO A 17 9.16 -11.99 -14.81
N GLN A 18 8.65 -11.94 -16.04
CA GLN A 18 7.51 -12.76 -16.47
C GLN A 18 7.89 -14.24 -16.58
N GLU A 19 9.00 -14.55 -17.24
CA GLU A 19 9.47 -15.93 -17.40
C GLU A 19 9.90 -16.51 -16.04
N LYS A 20 10.62 -15.72 -15.24
CA LYS A 20 11.00 -16.06 -13.87
C LYS A 20 9.78 -16.42 -13.01
N LEU A 21 8.69 -15.67 -13.13
CA LEU A 21 7.43 -15.96 -12.44
C LEU A 21 6.82 -17.29 -12.90
N LEU A 22 6.85 -17.58 -14.20
CA LEU A 22 6.30 -18.81 -14.77
C LEU A 22 7.13 -20.06 -14.40
N HIS A 23 8.45 -19.94 -14.34
CA HIS A 23 9.36 -21.06 -14.08
C HIS A 23 9.61 -21.30 -12.58
N LEU A 24 9.82 -20.24 -11.80
CA LEU A 24 10.26 -20.32 -10.39
C LEU A 24 9.19 -19.88 -9.39
N GLY A 25 8.08 -19.30 -9.87
CA GLY A 25 6.99 -18.81 -9.03
C GLY A 25 7.25 -17.45 -8.38
N PRO A 26 6.24 -16.90 -7.68
CA PRO A 26 6.28 -15.52 -7.16
C PRO A 26 7.33 -15.30 -6.07
N SER A 27 7.74 -16.34 -5.34
CA SER A 27 8.76 -16.25 -4.29
C SER A 27 10.17 -15.94 -4.81
N ALA A 28 10.43 -16.19 -6.09
CA ALA A 28 11.71 -15.89 -6.72
C ALA A 28 11.85 -14.43 -7.17
N LEU A 29 10.76 -13.66 -7.13
CA LEU A 29 10.73 -12.27 -7.55
C LEU A 29 10.98 -11.33 -6.38
N THR A 30 11.78 -10.31 -6.64
CA THR A 30 11.93 -9.14 -5.79
C THR A 30 10.68 -8.26 -5.84
N ASN A 31 10.53 -7.40 -4.84
CA ASN A 31 9.44 -6.40 -4.81
C ASN A 31 9.44 -5.51 -6.06
N ALA A 32 10.62 -5.15 -6.58
CA ALA A 32 10.73 -4.35 -7.79
C ALA A 32 10.25 -5.12 -9.04
N GLU A 33 10.61 -6.40 -9.16
CA GLU A 33 10.15 -7.27 -10.26
C GLU A 33 8.63 -7.48 -10.20
N LEU A 34 8.05 -7.69 -9.01
CA LEU A 34 6.60 -7.79 -8.83
C LEU A 34 5.88 -6.51 -9.26
N LEU A 35 6.41 -5.35 -8.87
CA LEU A 35 5.84 -4.06 -9.26
C LEU A 35 6.01 -3.80 -10.77
N ALA A 36 7.14 -4.24 -11.35
CA ALA A 36 7.44 -4.11 -12.77
C ALA A 36 6.46 -4.90 -13.63
N LEU A 37 6.01 -6.07 -13.16
CA LEU A 37 4.96 -6.85 -13.82
C LEU A 37 3.61 -6.12 -13.82
N ILE A 38 3.29 -5.39 -12.75
CA ILE A 38 2.04 -4.60 -12.66
C ILE A 38 2.06 -3.41 -13.63
N ILE A 39 3.15 -2.63 -13.66
CA ILE A 39 3.22 -1.44 -14.51
C ILE A 39 3.57 -1.75 -15.98
N ARG A 40 4.04 -2.96 -16.25
CA ARG A 40 4.42 -3.56 -17.55
C ARG A 40 5.55 -2.88 -18.32
N THR A 41 5.77 -1.58 -18.12
CA THR A 41 6.66 -0.77 -18.97
C THR A 41 7.47 0.22 -18.15
N GLY A 42 8.73 0.38 -18.54
CA GLY A 42 9.64 1.38 -18.00
C GLY A 42 9.42 2.76 -18.61
N THR A 43 10.47 3.57 -18.64
CA THR A 43 10.50 4.83 -19.36
C THR A 43 11.38 4.68 -20.61
N LYS A 44 11.67 5.79 -21.30
CA LYS A 44 12.71 5.79 -22.35
C LYS A 44 14.11 5.54 -21.76
N GLU A 45 14.32 5.90 -20.50
CA GLU A 45 15.62 5.95 -19.82
C GLU A 45 15.85 4.77 -18.87
N LEU A 46 14.78 4.14 -18.37
CA LEU A 46 14.81 3.08 -17.37
C LEU A 46 13.94 1.91 -17.82
N THR A 47 14.38 0.69 -17.56
CA THR A 47 13.54 -0.52 -17.63
C THR A 47 12.39 -0.45 -16.61
N SER A 48 11.38 -1.32 -16.72
CA SER A 48 10.31 -1.33 -15.71
C SER A 48 10.83 -1.75 -14.33
N VAL A 49 11.81 -2.66 -14.26
CA VAL A 49 12.44 -3.07 -13.00
C VAL A 49 13.19 -1.90 -12.36
N GLU A 50 14.05 -1.20 -13.11
CA GLU A 50 14.79 -0.03 -12.60
C GLU A 50 13.85 1.11 -12.18
N LEU A 51 12.78 1.36 -12.95
CA LEU A 51 11.76 2.34 -12.57
C LEU A 51 11.09 1.94 -11.25
N CYS A 52 10.77 0.67 -11.06
CA CYS A 52 10.18 0.18 -9.82
C CYS A 52 11.14 0.23 -8.63
N GLU A 53 12.42 -0.07 -8.82
CA GLU A 53 13.44 0.16 -7.80
C GLU A 53 13.51 1.63 -7.38
N LYS A 54 13.47 2.54 -8.37
CA LYS A 54 13.46 3.98 -8.12
C LYS A 54 12.22 4.39 -7.32
N ILE A 55 11.03 3.90 -7.70
CA ILE A 55 9.77 4.17 -6.96
C ILE A 55 9.91 3.72 -5.50
N LEU A 56 10.39 2.51 -5.28
CA LEU A 56 10.56 1.95 -3.94
C LEU A 56 11.58 2.73 -3.10
N ARG A 57 12.66 3.24 -3.71
CA ARG A 57 13.65 4.09 -3.03
C ARG A 57 13.10 5.48 -2.70
N GLU A 58 12.42 6.15 -3.64
CA GLU A 58 11.88 7.50 -3.41
C GLU A 58 10.72 7.51 -2.40
N LEU A 59 9.98 6.42 -2.28
CA LEU A 59 8.93 6.28 -1.27
C LEU A 59 9.45 5.75 0.06
N LYS A 60 10.72 5.32 0.15
CA LYS A 60 11.29 4.79 1.39
C LYS A 60 11.26 5.87 2.48
N ARG A 61 10.83 5.49 3.68
CA ARG A 61 10.83 6.37 4.85
C ARG A 61 12.11 6.17 5.67
N GLU A 62 12.66 7.26 6.18
CA GLU A 62 13.92 7.28 6.94
C GLU A 62 13.90 6.38 8.19
N ASN A 63 12.71 6.18 8.79
CA ASN A 63 12.54 5.44 10.05
C ASN A 63 11.85 4.07 9.90
N ASN A 64 11.82 3.47 8.70
CA ASN A 64 11.16 2.18 8.49
C ASN A 64 12.09 1.15 7.86
N SER A 65 12.06 -0.08 8.39
CA SER A 65 12.86 -1.20 7.92
C SER A 65 12.32 -1.82 6.63
N SER A 66 11.04 -1.63 6.31
CA SER A 66 10.43 -2.21 5.11
C SER A 66 10.42 -1.25 3.94
N LEU A 67 10.99 -1.69 2.81
CA LEU A 67 10.97 -0.95 1.54
C LEU A 67 9.53 -0.74 0.99
N LEU A 68 8.57 -1.53 1.47
CA LEU A 68 7.17 -1.48 1.03
C LEU A 68 6.30 -0.52 1.86
N SER A 69 6.75 -0.07 3.04
CA SER A 69 5.92 0.73 3.94
C SER A 69 5.49 2.05 3.31
N GLY A 70 6.38 2.67 2.53
CA GLY A 70 6.09 3.92 1.82
C GLY A 70 5.04 3.75 0.72
N LEU A 71 5.00 2.57 0.10
CA LEU A 71 4.06 2.25 -0.97
C LEU A 71 2.63 2.16 -0.44
N ARG A 72 2.43 1.61 0.78
CA ARG A 72 1.12 1.44 1.43
C ARG A 72 0.36 2.75 1.63
N ILE A 73 1.08 3.84 1.91
CA ILE A 73 0.49 5.17 2.21
C ILE A 73 0.70 6.17 1.07
N ALA A 74 1.18 5.72 -0.09
CA ALA A 74 1.46 6.61 -1.21
C ALA A 74 0.15 7.21 -1.76
N SER A 75 0.13 8.52 -1.92
CA SER A 75 -0.97 9.21 -2.61
C SER A 75 -0.74 9.25 -4.12
N MET A 76 -1.80 9.53 -4.88
CA MET A 76 -1.70 9.75 -6.33
C MET A 76 -0.67 10.84 -6.66
N ASP A 77 -0.67 11.93 -5.91
CA ASP A 77 0.26 13.06 -6.14
C ASP A 77 1.71 12.65 -5.86
N LYS A 78 1.96 11.89 -4.79
CA LYS A 78 3.30 11.37 -4.48
C LYS A 78 3.80 10.41 -5.57
N LEU A 79 2.94 9.52 -6.06
CA LEU A 79 3.31 8.58 -7.12
C LEU A 79 3.58 9.31 -8.44
N THR A 80 2.74 10.26 -8.81
CA THR A 80 2.87 10.98 -10.08
C THR A 80 3.99 12.01 -10.10
N ALA A 81 4.47 12.45 -8.93
CA ALA A 81 5.68 13.26 -8.81
C ALA A 81 6.97 12.50 -9.22
N ILE A 82 6.96 11.16 -9.20
CA ILE A 82 8.11 10.34 -9.57
C ILE A 82 8.29 10.36 -11.10
N LYS A 83 9.43 10.88 -11.58
CA LYS A 83 9.74 10.94 -13.02
C LYS A 83 9.63 9.53 -13.63
N GLY A 84 8.69 9.37 -14.56
CA GLY A 84 8.42 8.10 -15.24
C GLY A 84 7.12 7.40 -14.82
N VAL A 85 6.44 7.93 -13.81
CA VAL A 85 5.15 7.44 -13.30
C VAL A 85 4.05 8.44 -13.63
N GLY A 86 3.36 8.20 -14.75
CA GLY A 86 2.15 8.97 -15.08
C GLY A 86 0.91 8.45 -14.37
N GLN A 87 -0.22 9.13 -14.56
CA GLN A 87 -1.53 8.78 -13.99
C GLN A 87 -1.90 7.31 -14.20
N ALA A 88 -1.65 6.75 -15.40
CA ALA A 88 -1.93 5.35 -15.68
C ALA A 88 -1.13 4.38 -14.81
N LYS A 89 0.18 4.62 -14.63
CA LYS A 89 1.04 3.76 -13.79
C LYS A 89 0.73 3.91 -12.32
N ALA A 90 0.48 5.15 -11.86
CA ALA A 90 0.06 5.41 -10.50
C ALA A 90 -1.28 4.71 -10.18
N ALA A 91 -2.26 4.78 -11.08
CA ALA A 91 -3.54 4.08 -10.94
C ALA A 91 -3.38 2.55 -10.86
N MET A 92 -2.51 1.96 -11.69
CA MET A 92 -2.21 0.52 -11.63
C MET A 92 -1.64 0.10 -10.28
N ILE A 93 -0.69 0.89 -9.74
CA ILE A 93 -0.09 0.64 -8.41
C ILE A 93 -1.16 0.76 -7.32
N MET A 94 -1.94 1.83 -7.32
CA MET A 94 -3.02 2.06 -6.34
C MET A 94 -4.07 0.94 -6.37
N ALA A 95 -4.46 0.49 -7.56
CA ALA A 95 -5.40 -0.61 -7.73
C ALA A 95 -4.85 -1.92 -7.15
N ALA A 96 -3.58 -2.24 -7.42
CA ALA A 96 -2.92 -3.43 -6.90
C ALA A 96 -2.81 -3.41 -5.35
N LEU A 97 -2.44 -2.27 -4.78
CA LEU A 97 -2.38 -2.10 -3.31
C LEU A 97 -3.75 -2.21 -2.66
N THR A 98 -4.76 -1.58 -3.25
CA THR A 98 -6.15 -1.66 -2.77
C THR A 98 -6.65 -3.10 -2.82
N LEU A 99 -6.34 -3.83 -3.90
CA LEU A 99 -6.67 -5.24 -4.03
C LEU A 99 -5.96 -6.07 -2.95
N ALA A 100 -4.66 -5.85 -2.73
CA ALA A 100 -3.92 -6.52 -1.67
C ALA A 100 -4.49 -6.21 -0.29
N GLU A 101 -4.88 -4.98 0.00
CA GLU A 101 -5.55 -4.61 1.25
C GLU A 101 -6.91 -5.29 1.38
N ARG A 102 -7.71 -5.34 0.30
CA ARG A 102 -8.98 -6.08 0.27
C ARG A 102 -8.78 -7.56 0.50
N LEU A 103 -7.75 -8.18 -0.08
CA LEU A 103 -7.44 -9.59 0.15
C LEU A 103 -7.06 -9.84 1.62
N ASN A 104 -6.19 -9.01 2.18
CA ASN A 104 -5.79 -9.11 3.59
C ASN A 104 -6.96 -8.83 4.57
N SER A 105 -7.86 -7.92 4.20
CA SER A 105 -9.07 -7.61 4.99
C SER A 105 -10.24 -8.55 4.71
N SER A 106 -10.25 -9.29 3.61
CA SER A 106 -11.31 -10.27 3.27
C SER A 106 -11.34 -11.50 4.18
N SER A 107 -10.41 -11.59 5.14
CA SER A 107 -10.56 -12.37 6.37
C SER A 107 -11.74 -11.90 7.26
N ILE A 108 -12.64 -11.04 6.81
CA ILE A 108 -13.94 -10.75 7.47
C ILE A 108 -14.78 -12.03 7.71
N TYR A 109 -14.51 -13.13 7.00
CA TYR A 109 -15.09 -14.45 7.33
C TYR A 109 -14.30 -15.24 8.38
N ASP A 110 -13.04 -14.89 8.62
CA ASP A 110 -12.25 -15.36 9.75
C ASP A 110 -12.22 -14.27 10.82
N ARG A 111 -13.40 -13.98 11.37
CA ARG A 111 -13.61 -12.93 12.37
C ARG A 111 -12.72 -13.24 13.56
N LYS A 112 -11.58 -12.55 13.69
CA LYS A 112 -10.78 -12.55 14.92
C LYS A 112 -11.72 -12.25 16.08
N LYS A 113 -11.97 -13.28 16.89
CA LYS A 113 -12.76 -13.16 18.12
C LYS A 113 -11.91 -12.32 19.05
N ILE A 114 -12.29 -11.05 19.25
CA ILE A 114 -11.71 -10.23 20.29
C ILE A 114 -12.19 -10.82 21.61
N THR A 115 -11.31 -11.58 22.26
CA THR A 115 -11.61 -12.24 23.54
C THR A 115 -10.99 -11.49 24.71
N SER A 116 -9.98 -10.66 24.44
CA SER A 116 -9.32 -9.85 25.45
C SER A 116 -9.08 -8.40 24.99
N PRO A 117 -8.80 -7.48 25.93
CA PRO A 117 -8.39 -6.11 25.60
C PRO A 117 -7.16 -6.04 24.67
N GLU A 118 -6.23 -6.98 24.79
CA GLU A 118 -5.03 -7.06 23.96
C GLU A 118 -5.36 -7.37 22.50
N ASP A 119 -6.37 -8.20 22.25
CA ASP A 119 -6.87 -8.48 20.89
C ASP A 119 -7.44 -7.21 20.25
N ALA A 120 -8.20 -6.43 21.02
CA ALA A 120 -8.75 -5.16 20.58
C ALA A 120 -7.64 -4.15 20.27
N ALA A 121 -6.64 -4.05 21.15
CA ALA A 121 -5.49 -3.18 20.96
C ALA A 121 -4.70 -3.56 19.70
N LYS A 122 -4.38 -4.85 19.49
CA LYS A 122 -3.71 -5.34 18.28
C LYS A 122 -4.49 -5.03 17.01
N TYR A 123 -5.81 -5.21 17.06
CA TYR A 123 -6.68 -4.94 15.91
C TYR A 123 -6.65 -3.46 15.51
N VAL A 124 -6.75 -2.56 16.48
CA VAL A 124 -6.75 -1.11 16.23
C VAL A 124 -5.35 -0.61 15.84
N MET A 125 -4.31 -1.08 16.54
CA MET A 125 -2.92 -0.70 16.30
C MET A 125 -2.47 -0.96 14.85
N ALA A 126 -2.91 -2.05 14.22
CA ALA A 126 -2.55 -2.36 12.83
C ALA A 126 -3.00 -1.28 11.82
N SER A 127 -4.13 -0.62 12.10
CA SER A 127 -4.66 0.45 11.25
C SER A 127 -4.17 1.85 11.62
N MET A 128 -3.67 2.05 12.85
CA MET A 128 -3.20 3.34 13.33
C MET A 128 -1.67 3.50 13.25
N ARG A 129 -0.92 2.40 13.10
CA ARG A 129 0.56 2.39 13.12
C ARG A 129 1.20 3.34 12.11
N ASP A 130 0.61 3.52 10.94
CA ASP A 130 1.22 4.26 9.83
C ASP A 130 0.72 5.72 9.74
N LEU A 131 -0.10 6.17 10.71
CA LEU A 131 -0.59 7.55 10.75
C LEU A 131 0.55 8.48 11.19
N GLU A 132 0.79 9.53 10.40
CA GLU A 132 1.85 10.52 10.64
C GLU A 132 1.46 11.60 11.66
N THR A 133 0.20 11.62 12.07
CA THR A 133 -0.37 12.55 13.05
C THR A 133 -1.10 11.78 14.13
N GLU A 134 -1.23 12.39 15.31
CA GLU A 134 -2.09 11.86 16.35
C GLU A 134 -3.55 11.90 15.90
N VAL A 135 -4.20 10.73 15.84
CA VAL A 135 -5.60 10.59 15.45
C VAL A 135 -6.38 9.95 16.59
N PHE A 136 -7.28 10.71 17.21
CA PHE A 136 -8.18 10.17 18.21
C PHE A 136 -9.34 9.45 17.54
N SER A 137 -9.31 8.12 17.58
CA SER A 137 -10.33 7.25 16.96
C SER A 137 -11.15 6.56 18.04
N ASN A 138 -12.45 6.85 18.07
CA ASN A 138 -13.38 6.19 18.97
C ASN A 138 -13.88 4.87 18.37
N ASN A 139 -13.46 3.74 18.95
CA ASN A 139 -13.81 2.40 18.47
C ASN A 139 -14.71 1.71 19.50
N TYR A 140 -15.93 1.35 19.11
CA TYR A 140 -16.85 0.61 19.97
C TYR A 140 -16.87 -0.87 19.59
N PHE A 141 -16.56 -1.74 20.55
CA PHE A 141 -16.64 -3.18 20.39
C PHE A 141 -17.91 -3.69 21.08
N LYS A 142 -18.80 -4.34 20.33
CA LYS A 142 -20.01 -4.94 20.89
C LYS A 142 -19.73 -6.38 21.31
N TYR A 143 -19.78 -6.65 22.61
CA TYR A 143 -19.72 -8.01 23.14
C TYR A 143 -21.08 -8.70 22.95
N GLN A 144 -21.19 -9.63 22.01
CA GLN A 144 -22.38 -10.48 21.85
C GLN A 144 -21.96 -11.93 21.57
N LYS A 145 -22.65 -12.90 22.18
CA LYS A 145 -22.53 -14.36 21.89
C LYS A 145 -22.62 -14.71 20.39
N ARG A 146 -23.08 -13.77 19.55
CA ARG A 146 -23.04 -13.80 18.08
C ARG A 146 -22.45 -12.49 17.55
N ASN A 147 -21.16 -12.56 17.28
CA ASN A 147 -20.21 -11.55 16.82
C ASN A 147 -20.73 -10.58 15.72
N LYS A 148 -20.84 -9.28 16.02
CA LYS A 148 -20.86 -8.19 15.03
C LYS A 148 -19.89 -7.09 15.46
N ILE A 149 -18.87 -6.82 14.65
CA ILE A 149 -17.98 -5.67 14.83
C ILE A 149 -18.53 -4.55 13.94
N TYR A 150 -18.86 -3.41 14.55
CA TYR A 150 -19.25 -2.20 13.82
C TYR A 150 -18.05 -1.24 13.84
N LYS A 151 -17.28 -1.19 12.74
CA LYS A 151 -16.29 -0.13 12.56
C LYS A 151 -17.01 1.08 11.97
N ARG A 152 -17.26 2.10 12.78
CA ARG A 152 -17.68 3.42 12.28
C ARG A 152 -16.55 4.39 12.63
N ASN A 153 -15.72 4.69 11.65
CA ASN A 153 -14.67 5.70 11.81
C ASN A 153 -15.34 7.06 11.95
N PHE A 154 -15.17 7.72 13.08
CA PHE A 154 -15.47 9.14 13.24
C PHE A 154 -14.10 9.84 13.32
N SER A 155 -13.64 10.43 12.23
CA SER A 155 -12.42 11.25 12.24
C SER A 155 -12.79 12.66 12.68
N TRP A 156 -12.37 13.05 13.88
CA TRP A 156 -12.25 14.46 14.23
C TRP A 156 -10.91 14.94 13.68
N ASN A 157 -10.93 15.66 12.56
CA ASN A 157 -9.76 16.40 12.11
C ASN A 157 -9.67 17.66 12.96
N ASN A 158 -8.70 17.71 13.86
CA ASN A 158 -8.41 18.91 14.65
C ASN A 158 -7.72 19.95 13.77
N LYS A 159 -8.48 20.60 12.90
CA LYS A 159 -8.18 21.94 12.38
C LYS A 159 -9.38 22.81 12.71
N TYR A 160 -9.32 23.43 13.88
CA TYR A 160 -10.09 24.61 14.30
C TYR A 160 -11.51 24.74 13.74
N ASP A 161 -12.49 24.05 14.35
CA ASP A 161 -13.90 24.47 14.28
C ASP A 161 -14.36 24.90 15.67
N CYS A 162 -13.81 26.02 16.14
CA CYS A 162 -14.48 26.87 17.13
C CYS A 162 -15.40 27.81 16.35
N GLY A 163 -16.62 27.38 16.07
CA GLY A 163 -17.56 28.20 15.31
C GLY A 163 -18.94 27.58 15.19
N SER A 164 -19.78 27.86 16.18
CA SER A 164 -21.24 28.02 16.07
C SER A 164 -22.04 27.04 15.18
N SER A 165 -22.89 26.22 15.81
CA SER A 165 -24.36 26.36 15.71
C SER A 165 -25.09 25.02 15.90
N GLN A 166 -25.80 24.96 17.03
CA GLN A 166 -27.12 24.36 17.26
C GLN A 166 -27.40 22.89 16.88
N ARG A 167 -27.53 22.09 17.95
CA ARG A 167 -28.41 20.91 18.00
C ARG A 167 -29.83 21.30 17.66
N SER A 168 -30.49 20.46 16.87
CA SER A 168 -31.94 20.24 16.98
C SER A 168 -32.17 18.73 17.11
N PHE A 169 -33.15 18.41 17.96
CA PHE A 169 -33.38 17.20 18.74
C PHE A 169 -33.24 15.85 18.03
#